data_AF-A0A259KSA7-F1
#
_entry.id   AF-A0A259KSA7-F1
#
_cell.length_a   1.000
_cell.length_b   1.000
_cell.length_c   1.000
_cell.angle_alpha   90.00
_cell.angle_beta   90.00
_cell.angle_gamma   90.00
#
_symmetry.space_group_name_H-M   'P 1'
#
loop_
_entity.id
_entity.type
_entity.pdbx_description
1 polymer ?
#
loop_
_entity_poly.entity_id
_entity_poly.type
_entity_poly.pdbx_seq_one_letter_code
_entity_poly.pdbx_strand_id
1 'polypeptide(L)'
;RGFYQDDSRPLGVNNVVFPNVGMPHVLLDLQGLCAVEPRVGTPASIEPLSGNVNNSSVCPEFASEGSMSGAEFDRAMWDLTNFMSYMGDPVKVERERLGMFVLIFVAIFFVFAYLLNREYWKDVH
;
A
#
# COMPACT_ATOMS: atom_id res chain seq x y z
N ARG A 1 7.71 -8.10 -1.99
CA ARG A 1 7.99 -7.39 -3.26
C ARG A 1 8.96 -6.21 -3.13
N GLY A 2 9.69 -6.07 -2.03
CA GLY A 2 10.55 -4.89 -1.82
C GLY A 2 11.89 -5.17 -1.16
N PHE A 3 12.14 -6.42 -0.77
CA PHE A 3 13.43 -6.83 -0.23
C PHE A 3 14.43 -7.07 -1.37
N TYR A 4 15.66 -6.65 -1.15
CA TYR A 4 16.79 -6.85 -2.05
C TYR A 4 18.08 -7.07 -1.27
N GLN A 5 19.09 -7.63 -1.94
CA GLN A 5 20.39 -7.87 -1.36
C GLN A 5 21.13 -6.56 -1.12
N ASP A 6 21.65 -6.39 0.10
CA ASP A 6 22.43 -5.22 0.49
C ASP A 6 23.44 -5.63 1.56
N ASP A 7 24.68 -5.89 1.12
CA ASP A 7 25.77 -6.35 1.98
C ASP A 7 26.24 -5.28 2.98
N SER A 8 25.80 -4.02 2.84
CA SER A 8 26.07 -2.96 3.82
C SER A 8 25.24 -3.12 5.09
N ARG A 9 24.16 -3.90 5.04
CA ARG A 9 23.25 -4.15 6.16
C ARG A 9 23.73 -5.36 6.98
N PRO A 10 23.57 -5.35 8.32
CA PRO A 10 23.98 -6.46 9.17
C PRO A 10 23.37 -7.82 8.81
N LEU A 11 22.19 -7.81 8.18
CA LEU A 11 21.45 -9.01 7.77
C LEU A 11 21.54 -9.27 6.25
N GLY A 12 22.39 -8.54 5.52
CA GLY A 12 22.62 -8.71 4.09
C GLY A 12 21.44 -8.34 3.18
N VAL A 13 20.38 -7.75 3.73
CA VAL A 13 19.17 -7.38 2.99
C VAL A 13 18.65 -6.00 3.40
N ASN A 14 18.00 -5.33 2.46
CA ASN A 14 17.33 -4.06 2.68
C ASN A 14 15.97 -4.02 1.98
N ASN A 15 15.18 -2.97 2.21
CA ASN A 15 13.82 -2.85 1.67
C ASN A 15 13.56 -1.45 1.08
N VAL A 16 12.94 -1.42 -0.10
CA VAL A 16 12.63 -0.18 -0.83
C VAL A 16 11.51 0.66 -0.22
N VAL A 17 10.58 0.03 0.50
CA VAL A 17 9.46 0.71 1.18
C VAL A 17 9.87 1.16 2.59
N PHE A 18 10.68 0.37 3.28
CA PHE A 18 11.17 0.68 4.62
C PHE A 18 12.70 0.57 4.67
N PRO A 19 13.44 1.66 4.42
CA PRO A 19 14.89 1.60 4.29
C PRO A 19 15.57 1.30 5.62
N ASN A 20 16.76 0.69 5.55
CA ASN A 20 17.58 0.32 6.70
C ASN A 20 16.89 -0.65 7.66
N VAL A 21 16.18 -1.63 7.11
CA VAL A 21 15.52 -2.67 7.91
C VAL A 21 16.50 -3.34 8.88
N GLY A 22 16.01 -3.60 10.09
CA GLY A 22 16.70 -4.35 11.14
C GLY A 22 16.20 -5.80 11.25
N MET A 23 15.52 -6.30 10.22
CA MET A 23 14.93 -7.64 10.21
C MET A 23 15.28 -8.39 8.92
N PRO A 24 15.38 -9.74 8.96
CA PRO A 24 15.65 -10.52 7.78
C PRO A 24 14.44 -10.54 6.84
N HIS A 25 14.63 -11.02 5.61
CA HIS A 25 13.52 -11.23 4.69
C HIS A 25 12.71 -12.47 5.11
N VAL A 26 11.60 -12.26 5.81
CA VAL A 26 10.77 -13.34 6.38
C VAL A 26 10.17 -14.27 5.32
N LEU A 27 9.96 -13.79 4.10
CA LEU A 27 9.36 -14.56 3.00
C LEU A 27 10.40 -14.96 1.95
N LEU A 28 11.69 -15.02 2.31
CA LEU A 28 12.79 -15.34 1.41
C LEU A 28 12.56 -16.63 0.65
N ASP A 29 12.16 -17.71 1.34
CA ASP A 29 11.96 -19.02 0.73
C ASP A 29 10.81 -19.05 -0.28
N LEU A 30 9.87 -18.11 -0.18
CA LEU A 30 8.74 -17.98 -1.10
C LEU A 30 9.06 -17.04 -2.26
N GLN A 31 9.57 -15.84 -1.96
CA GLN A 31 9.80 -14.78 -2.93
C GLN A 31 11.14 -14.93 -3.68
N GLY A 32 12.17 -15.43 -3.01
CA GLY A 32 13.56 -15.26 -3.40
C GLY A 32 14.12 -13.90 -2.98
N LEU A 33 15.39 -13.66 -3.28
CA LEU A 33 16.10 -12.41 -3.02
C LEU A 33 16.47 -11.72 -4.33
N CYS A 34 16.09 -10.45 -4.48
CA CYS A 34 16.51 -9.63 -5.62
C CYS A 34 17.98 -9.22 -5.46
N ALA A 35 18.78 -9.41 -6.51
CA ALA A 35 20.17 -8.96 -6.53
C ALA A 35 20.27 -7.43 -6.63
N VAL A 36 19.31 -6.81 -7.30
CA VAL A 36 19.26 -5.37 -7.56
C VAL A 36 18.03 -4.77 -6.89
N GLU A 37 18.17 -3.53 -6.42
CA GLU A 37 17.09 -2.74 -5.82
C GLU A 37 15.86 -2.63 -6.76
N PRO A 38 14.68 -3.11 -6.34
CA PRO A 38 13.43 -3.01 -7.09
C PRO A 38 12.98 -1.56 -7.31
N ARG A 39 12.69 -1.18 -8.56
CA ARG A 39 12.08 0.14 -8.85
C ARG A 39 10.56 0.05 -8.87
N VAL A 40 9.96 0.11 -7.68
CA VAL A 40 8.51 0.06 -7.52
C VAL A 40 7.88 1.40 -7.94
N GLY A 41 6.88 1.36 -8.84
CA GLY A 41 6.08 2.53 -9.21
C GLY A 41 6.60 3.33 -10.42
N THR A 42 7.73 2.94 -11.03
CA THR A 42 8.18 3.52 -12.31
C THR A 42 7.57 2.77 -13.50
N PRO A 43 7.10 3.43 -14.57
CA PRO A 43 6.64 2.74 -15.77
C PRO A 43 7.82 2.02 -16.46
N ALA A 44 7.55 0.91 -17.13
CA ALA A 44 8.55 0.22 -17.94
C ALA A 44 9.05 1.18 -19.03
N SER A 45 10.36 1.32 -19.16
CA SER A 45 11.00 2.18 -20.15
C SER A 45 11.98 1.38 -20.97
N ILE A 46 11.96 1.55 -22.28
CA ILE A 46 12.95 0.93 -23.17
C ILE A 46 14.17 1.84 -23.22
N GLU A 47 15.34 1.29 -22.90
CA GLU A 47 16.58 2.05 -22.99
C GLU A 47 16.94 2.32 -24.46
N PRO A 48 17.06 3.59 -24.90
CA PRO A 48 17.19 3.93 -26.33
C PRO A 48 18.43 3.34 -27.01
N LEU A 49 19.52 3.12 -26.26
CA LEU A 49 20.78 2.61 -26.79
C LEU A 49 20.91 1.09 -26.72
N SER A 50 20.33 0.46 -25.70
CA SER A 50 20.47 -0.99 -25.48
C SER A 50 19.27 -1.80 -25.98
N GLY A 51 18.11 -1.17 -26.19
CA GLY A 51 16.85 -1.86 -26.49
C GLY A 51 16.31 -2.69 -25.32
N ASN A 52 16.97 -2.66 -24.16
CA ASN A 52 16.55 -3.39 -22.97
C ASN A 52 15.32 -2.74 -22.34
N VAL A 53 14.36 -3.57 -21.91
CA VAL A 53 13.19 -3.11 -21.17
C VAL A 53 13.57 -2.97 -19.70
N ASN A 54 13.82 -1.74 -19.28
CA ASN A 54 14.02 -1.44 -17.86
C ASN A 54 12.66 -1.49 -17.15
N ASN A 55 12.65 -2.10 -15.96
CA ASN A 55 11.49 -2.19 -15.08
C ASN A 55 10.29 -2.98 -15.64
N SER A 56 10.54 -4.03 -16.44
CA SER A 56 9.49 -4.96 -16.90
C SER A 56 8.95 -5.83 -15.78
N SER A 57 9.79 -6.17 -14.79
CA SER A 57 9.44 -6.95 -13.61
C SER A 57 9.90 -6.22 -12.34
N VAL A 58 9.22 -6.50 -11.22
CA VAL A 58 9.59 -5.96 -9.90
C VAL A 58 11.01 -6.38 -9.50
N CYS A 59 11.45 -7.56 -9.94
CA CYS A 59 12.76 -8.11 -9.70
C CYS A 59 13.35 -8.54 -11.05
N PRO A 60 14.26 -7.75 -11.65
CA PRO A 60 14.86 -8.10 -12.94
C PRO A 60 15.89 -9.22 -12.81
N GLU A 61 16.57 -9.31 -11.66
CA GLU A 61 17.62 -10.29 -11.39
C GLU A 61 17.51 -10.81 -9.95
N PHE A 62 17.58 -12.14 -9.80
CA PHE A 62 17.51 -12.82 -8.51
C PHE A 62 18.91 -13.27 -8.07
N ALA A 63 19.29 -12.92 -6.84
CA ALA A 63 20.46 -13.47 -6.17
C ALA A 63 20.17 -14.88 -5.62
N SER A 64 18.92 -15.14 -5.25
CA SER A 64 18.44 -16.45 -4.79
C SER A 64 16.99 -16.62 -5.25
N GLU A 65 16.69 -17.76 -5.87
CA GLU A 65 15.33 -18.08 -6.32
C GLU A 65 14.45 -18.56 -5.15
N GLY A 66 13.19 -18.12 -5.16
CA GLY A 66 12.17 -18.60 -4.23
C GLY A 66 11.40 -19.80 -4.79
N SER A 67 10.58 -20.40 -3.94
CA SER A 67 9.72 -21.54 -4.31
C SER A 67 8.47 -21.14 -5.10
N MET A 68 8.06 -19.86 -5.07
CA MET A 68 6.91 -19.36 -5.83
C MET A 68 7.36 -18.56 -7.04
N SER A 69 6.60 -18.64 -8.13
CA SER A 69 6.78 -17.69 -9.24
C SER A 69 6.40 -16.27 -8.80
N GLY A 70 6.93 -15.26 -9.50
CA GLY A 70 6.61 -13.86 -9.21
C GLY A 70 5.11 -13.57 -9.18
N ALA A 71 4.35 -14.11 -10.14
CA ALA A 71 2.89 -13.93 -10.21
C ALA A 71 2.12 -14.63 -9.08
N GLU A 72 2.58 -15.81 -8.64
CA GLU A 72 1.97 -16.54 -7.52
C GLU A 72 2.23 -15.83 -6.19
N PHE A 73 3.49 -15.42 -5.96
CA PHE A 73 3.85 -14.64 -4.78
C PHE A 73 3.06 -13.33 -4.74
N ASP A 74 2.91 -12.69 -5.89
CA ASP A 74 2.15 -11.47 -6.08
C ASP A 74 0.69 -11.61 -5.66
N ARG A 75 0.06 -12.74 -6.04
CA ARG A 75 -1.31 -13.08 -5.66
C ARG A 75 -1.42 -13.43 -4.18
N ALA A 76 -0.48 -14.23 -3.65
CA ALA A 76 -0.46 -14.60 -2.24
C ALA A 76 -0.34 -13.37 -1.33
N MET A 77 0.49 -12.39 -1.69
CA MET A 77 0.60 -11.12 -0.95
C MET A 77 -0.67 -10.26 -1.07
N TRP A 78 -1.36 -10.31 -2.20
CA TRP A 78 -2.63 -9.61 -2.39
C TRP A 78 -3.72 -10.20 -1.50
N ASP A 79 -3.84 -11.54 -1.45
CA ASP A 79 -4.80 -12.23 -0.58
C ASP A 79 -4.48 -12.00 0.90
N LEU A 80 -3.20 -12.08 1.30
CA LEU A 80 -2.76 -11.83 2.68
C LEU A 80 -3.09 -10.40 3.14
N THR A 81 -2.78 -9.39 2.33
CA THR A 81 -3.06 -8.00 2.71
C THR A 81 -4.56 -7.70 2.76
N ASN A 82 -5.35 -8.30 1.87
CA ASN A 82 -6.82 -8.22 1.95
C ASN A 82 -7.36 -8.89 3.21
N PHE A 83 -6.85 -10.07 3.57
CA PHE A 83 -7.20 -10.74 4.81
C PHE A 83 -6.85 -9.89 6.03
N MET A 84 -5.64 -9.33 6.10
CA MET A 84 -5.23 -8.43 7.19
C MET A 84 -6.07 -7.16 7.26
N SER A 85 -6.43 -6.59 6.11
CA SER A 85 -7.32 -5.43 6.01
C SER A 85 -8.71 -5.74 6.58
N TYR A 86 -9.27 -6.90 6.24
CA TYR A 86 -10.55 -7.36 6.79
C TYR A 86 -10.46 -7.63 8.30
N MET A 87 -9.40 -8.29 8.76
CA MET A 87 -9.18 -8.56 10.19
C MET A 87 -9.01 -7.29 11.02
N GLY A 88 -8.35 -6.26 10.45
CA GLY A 88 -8.19 -4.96 11.10
C GLY A 88 -9.50 -4.18 11.21
N ASP A 89 -10.48 -4.44 10.33
CA ASP A 89 -11.74 -3.71 10.27
C ASP A 89 -12.89 -4.56 9.67
N PRO A 90 -13.43 -5.54 10.41
CA PRO A 90 -14.42 -6.47 9.86
C PRO A 90 -15.78 -5.81 9.58
N VAL A 91 -16.04 -4.64 10.16
CA VAL A 91 -17.29 -3.88 9.99
C VAL A 91 -17.13 -2.66 9.08
N LYS A 92 -16.07 -2.62 8.26
CA LYS A 92 -15.73 -1.47 7.40
C LYS A 92 -16.91 -1.00 6.54
N VAL A 93 -17.59 -1.92 5.86
CA VAL A 93 -18.73 -1.61 4.97
C VAL A 93 -19.91 -1.02 5.74
N GLU A 94 -20.22 -1.59 6.90
CA GLU A 94 -21.29 -1.09 7.79
C GLU A 94 -20.96 0.30 8.31
N ARG A 95 -19.71 0.54 8.71
CA ARG A 95 -19.24 1.85 9.18
C ARG A 95 -19.32 2.91 8.08
N GLU A 96 -18.86 2.60 6.87
CA GLU A 96 -18.93 3.52 5.73
C GLU A 96 -20.38 3.88 5.37
N ARG A 97 -21.27 2.86 5.34
CA ARG A 97 -22.70 3.05 5.12
C ARG A 97 -23.32 3.96 6.19
N LEU A 98 -23.08 3.68 7.47
CA LEU A 98 -23.59 4.49 8.58
C LEU A 98 -23.05 5.92 8.52
N GLY A 99 -21.74 6.07 8.26
CA GLY A 99 -21.08 7.36 8.12
C GLY A 99 -21.74 8.23 7.04
N MET A 100 -22.07 7.66 5.89
CA MET A 100 -22.79 8.37 4.83
C MET A 100 -24.15 8.89 5.31
N PHE A 101 -24.95 8.04 5.99
CA PHE A 101 -26.24 8.47 6.53
C PHE A 101 -26.12 9.54 7.60
N VAL A 102 -25.13 9.43 8.49
CA VAL A 102 -24.85 10.44 9.53
C VAL A 102 -24.48 11.79 8.88
N LEU A 103 -23.63 11.79 7.86
CA LEU A 103 -23.24 13.03 7.17
C LEU A 103 -24.43 13.69 6.46
N ILE A 104 -25.30 12.91 5.82
CA ILE A 104 -26.54 13.43 5.22
C ILE A 104 -27.45 14.04 6.28
N PHE A 105 -27.64 13.34 7.41
CA PHE A 105 -28.45 13.83 8.52
C PHE A 105 -27.89 15.14 9.08
N VAL A 106 -26.57 15.21 9.32
CA VAL A 106 -25.90 16.42 9.82
C VAL A 106 -26.03 17.56 8.82
N ALA A 107 -25.89 17.32 7.52
CA ALA A 107 -26.05 18.37 6.50
C ALA A 107 -27.47 18.94 6.48
N ILE A 108 -28.49 18.10 6.57
CA ILE A 108 -29.89 18.54 6.64
C ILE A 108 -30.15 19.30 7.94
N PHE A 109 -29.73 18.75 9.07
CA PHE A 109 -29.90 19.37 10.37
C PHE A 109 -29.17 20.71 10.45
N PHE A 110 -28.00 20.83 9.84
CA PHE A 110 -27.22 22.06 9.76
C PHE A 110 -28.02 23.20 9.11
N VAL A 111 -28.81 22.92 8.06
CA VAL A 111 -29.69 23.94 7.46
C VAL A 111 -30.70 24.48 8.48
N PHE A 112 -31.36 23.59 9.22
CA PHE A 112 -32.31 23.99 10.26
C PHE A 112 -31.64 24.74 11.40
N ALA A 113 -30.52 24.23 11.89
CA ALA A 113 -29.73 24.88 12.94
C ALA A 113 -29.23 26.27 12.51
N TYR A 114 -28.82 26.42 11.26
CA TYR A 114 -28.41 27.70 10.68
C TYR A 114 -29.57 28.70 10.62
N LEU A 115 -30.75 28.26 10.15
CA LEU A 115 -31.95 29.11 10.11
C LEU A 115 -32.39 29.53 11.51
N LEU A 116 -32.35 28.60 12.48
CA LEU A 116 -32.66 28.87 13.88
C LEU A 116 -31.67 29.88 14.48
N ASN A 117 -30.36 29.68 14.24
CA ASN A 117 -29.32 30.60 14.68
C ASN A 117 -29.54 32.01 14.08
N ARG A 118 -29.90 32.09 12.80
CA ARG A 118 -30.21 33.37 12.14
C ARG A 118 -31.36 34.11 12.83
N GLU A 119 -32.41 33.41 13.26
CA GLU A 119 -33.53 34.05 13.96
C GLU A 119 -33.16 34.46 15.38
N TYR A 120 -32.44 33.62 16.14
CA TYR A 120 -31.99 33.97 17.50
C TYR A 120 -31.11 35.22 17.56
N TRP A 121 -30.25 35.42 16.56
CA TRP A 121 -29.34 36.57 16.51
C TRP A 121 -29.97 37.84 15.92
N LYS A 122 -31.21 37.76 15.45
CA LYS A 122 -31.92 38.89 14.85
C LYS A 122 -32.18 40.01 15.86
N ASP A 123 -32.53 39.65 17.09
CA ASP A 123 -32.91 40.59 18.16
C ASP A 123 -31.72 41.03 19.04
N VAL A 124 -30.49 40.57 18.75
CA VAL A 124 -29.27 40.88 19.51
C VAL A 124 -28.41 41.95 18.81
N HIS A 125 -29.01 42.76 17.93
CA HIS A 125 -28.39 43.96 17.35
C HIS A 125 -28.71 45.21 18.15
#